data_AF-A0A5V4GV66-F1
#
_entry.id   AF-A0A5V4GV66-F1
#
_cell.length_a   1.000
_cell.length_b   1.000
_cell.length_c   1.000
_cell.angle_alpha   90.00
_cell.angle_beta   90.00
_cell.angle_gamma   90.00
#
_symmetry.space_group_name_H-M   'P 1'
#
loop_
_entity.id
_entity.type
_entity.pdbx_description
1 polymer ?
#
loop_
_entity_poly.entity_id
_entity_poly.type
_entity_poly.pdbx_seq_one_letter_code
_entity_poly.pdbx_strand_id
1 'polypeptide(L)'
;MKKSVVRQVLEMSGPCISSDLAERIQWQHPSMSPEAIRKMISRSTDIGKLPFLKFSHNRRFIYLKDDFGSFKFWRALEKCMYEANSTYSHAILAVINNGGYLKVKDFGIVSGSPIKQAKHLSYETVLRNLLSAKILRAVYIDGVGDCVLINNNIANDVNIRTMANCESFFDKPILELVKAWLRNLGLVAFNQIKTKYDGEGNPVVGSFEWDMTAPSYVSPLAEYVGGKLMPGFVACDFSLGFNRDEITTAAAETFIRKVQMTKSSRASQRIMFVIFARRFGKIAFNKLRSEGVLAVTIANAFGNKVDESLTRLSRVVQGSLSIEKHPDELLQMVKDLESVSGENGNLRGYVFELFVSSQISNFYGLGNIYINREYKINGKHAEADVVLESSDDIYIIECKNVKVLPSTELTRWMKERVPIINSYYKINNLEKKNIHHYLWVTGNVYNKDLKRLDSFKNNNKNIDVDYLFGEHLDDFFYKKKRVFNLYRKVISPDYKKGVMPDFELEDDFF
;
A
#
# COMPACT_ATOMS: atom_id res chain seq x y z
N MET A 1 -1.97 37.86 -35.74
CA MET A 1 -0.81 38.10 -34.84
C MET A 1 0.32 37.15 -35.21
N LYS A 2 1.54 37.66 -35.40
CA LYS A 2 2.72 36.81 -35.70
C LYS A 2 3.06 36.00 -34.44
N LYS A 3 3.02 34.66 -34.50
CA LYS A 3 3.36 33.81 -33.35
C LYS A 3 4.80 34.12 -32.90
N SER A 4 5.06 34.17 -31.59
CA SER A 4 6.43 34.37 -31.09
C SER A 4 7.34 33.22 -31.54
N VAL A 5 8.64 33.50 -31.75
CA VAL A 5 9.64 32.48 -32.14
C VAL A 5 9.63 31.31 -31.14
N VAL A 6 9.56 31.62 -29.85
CA VAL A 6 9.48 30.61 -28.77
C VAL A 6 8.28 29.68 -28.95
N ARG A 7 7.10 30.24 -29.29
CA ARG A 7 5.89 29.44 -29.54
C ARG A 7 6.05 28.54 -30.76
N GLN A 8 6.56 29.08 -31.87
CA GLN A 8 6.75 28.31 -33.11
C GLN A 8 7.68 27.10 -32.88
N VAL A 9 8.79 27.30 -32.18
CA VAL A 9 9.74 26.21 -31.89
C VAL A 9 9.13 25.13 -30.99
N LEU A 10 8.36 25.52 -29.97
CA LEU A 10 7.67 24.56 -29.08
C LEU A 10 6.51 23.84 -29.77
N GLU A 11 5.77 24.51 -30.68
CA GLU A 11 4.73 23.86 -31.48
C GLU A 11 5.32 22.77 -32.39
N MET A 12 6.50 23.01 -32.97
CA MET A 12 7.16 22.06 -33.86
C MET A 12 7.89 20.94 -33.10
N SER A 13 8.61 21.27 -32.03
CA SER A 13 9.54 20.34 -31.37
C SER A 13 9.03 19.77 -30.04
N GLY A 14 7.89 20.25 -29.57
CA GLY A 14 7.28 19.87 -28.31
C GLY A 14 7.97 20.45 -27.07
N PRO A 15 7.43 20.16 -25.86
CA PRO A 15 8.06 20.53 -24.60
C PRO A 15 9.48 19.98 -24.44
N CYS A 16 10.34 20.71 -23.73
CA CYS A 16 11.73 20.33 -23.52
C CYS A 16 12.37 21.08 -22.34
N ILE A 17 13.62 20.80 -22.02
CA ILE A 17 14.38 21.61 -21.06
C ILE A 17 14.84 22.93 -21.69
N SER A 18 15.01 23.94 -20.84
CA SER A 18 15.31 25.32 -21.25
C SER A 18 16.60 25.47 -22.07
N SER A 19 17.60 24.60 -21.87
CA SER A 19 18.84 24.59 -22.68
C SER A 19 18.53 24.19 -24.11
N ASP A 20 17.78 23.11 -24.29
CA ASP A 20 17.50 22.53 -25.60
C ASP A 20 16.60 23.47 -26.41
N LEU A 21 15.66 24.16 -25.74
CA LEU A 21 14.89 25.21 -26.39
C LEU A 21 15.78 26.34 -26.90
N ALA A 22 16.78 26.76 -26.11
CA ALA A 22 17.70 27.81 -26.53
C ALA A 22 18.58 27.35 -27.71
N GLU A 23 19.09 26.12 -27.68
CA GLU A 23 19.87 25.52 -28.78
C GLU A 23 19.04 25.40 -30.06
N ARG A 24 17.79 24.93 -29.96
CA ARG A 24 16.87 24.84 -31.11
C ARG A 24 16.54 26.20 -31.71
N ILE A 25 16.36 27.23 -30.87
CA ILE A 25 16.16 28.61 -31.34
C ILE A 25 17.42 29.12 -32.02
N GLN A 26 18.60 28.91 -31.45
CA GLN A 26 19.89 29.33 -32.03
C GLN A 26 20.13 28.67 -33.39
N TRP A 27 19.79 27.38 -33.53
CA TRP A 27 19.90 26.65 -34.80
C TRP A 27 18.98 27.25 -35.88
N GLN A 28 17.75 27.62 -35.53
CA GLN A 28 16.78 28.22 -36.45
C GLN A 28 17.04 29.71 -36.73
N HIS A 29 17.73 30.38 -35.80
CA HIS A 29 18.06 31.80 -35.88
C HIS A 29 19.54 32.05 -35.51
N PRO A 30 20.50 31.67 -36.38
CA PRO A 30 21.93 31.73 -36.07
C PRO A 30 22.47 33.13 -35.74
N SER A 31 21.77 34.19 -36.16
CA SER A 31 22.14 35.59 -35.91
C SER A 31 21.77 36.10 -34.52
N MET A 32 20.95 35.38 -33.75
CA MET A 32 20.62 35.79 -32.38
C MET A 32 21.74 35.41 -31.41
N SER A 33 22.07 36.28 -30.46
CA SER A 33 23.03 35.93 -29.40
C SER A 33 22.39 35.02 -28.33
N PRO A 34 23.17 34.17 -27.63
CA PRO A 34 22.66 33.35 -26.53
C PRO A 34 21.93 34.15 -25.44
N GLU A 35 22.42 35.35 -25.11
CA GLU A 35 21.79 36.26 -24.14
C GLU A 35 20.42 36.74 -24.62
N ALA A 36 20.31 37.11 -25.90
CA ALA A 36 19.07 37.54 -26.51
C ALA A 36 18.02 36.42 -26.48
N ILE A 37 18.42 35.18 -26.81
CA ILE A 37 17.56 34.00 -26.76
C ILE A 37 17.08 33.73 -25.33
N ARG A 38 17.97 33.73 -24.33
CA ARG A 38 17.60 33.53 -22.92
C ARG A 38 16.61 34.59 -22.45
N LYS A 39 16.84 35.87 -22.81
CA LYS A 39 15.95 36.98 -22.46
C LYS A 39 14.57 36.84 -23.12
N MET A 40 14.53 36.38 -24.37
CA MET A 40 13.30 36.09 -25.12
C MET A 40 12.49 34.95 -24.48
N ILE A 41 13.13 33.83 -24.15
CA ILE A 41 12.48 32.71 -23.43
C ILE A 41 11.97 33.18 -22.07
N SER A 42 12.75 33.97 -21.34
CA SER A 42 12.37 34.47 -20.01
C SER A 42 11.11 35.34 -20.05
N ARG A 43 10.98 36.21 -21.07
CA ARG A 43 9.87 37.16 -21.25
C ARG A 43 8.61 36.56 -21.89
N SER A 44 8.66 35.32 -22.35
CA SER A 44 7.53 34.69 -23.03
C SER A 44 6.38 34.40 -22.06
N THR A 45 5.18 34.86 -22.39
CA THR A 45 3.97 34.74 -21.55
C THR A 45 3.16 33.47 -21.83
N ASP A 46 3.32 32.89 -23.02
CA ASP A 46 2.52 31.76 -23.51
C ASP A 46 3.09 30.40 -23.07
N ILE A 47 4.26 30.41 -22.44
CA ILE A 47 4.93 29.22 -21.94
C ILE A 47 4.64 28.98 -20.47
N GLY A 48 4.52 27.71 -20.10
CA GLY A 48 4.60 27.24 -18.73
C GLY A 48 6.02 26.80 -18.40
N LYS A 49 6.39 26.92 -17.13
CA LYS A 49 7.59 26.32 -16.55
C LYS A 49 7.13 25.52 -15.36
N LEU A 50 7.59 24.28 -15.21
CA LEU A 50 7.24 23.52 -14.01
C LEU A 50 7.92 24.16 -12.80
N PRO A 51 7.15 24.72 -11.84
CA PRO A 51 7.74 25.33 -10.66
C PRO A 51 8.34 24.22 -9.80
N PHE A 52 9.37 24.54 -9.01
CA PHE A 52 10.04 23.62 -8.06
C PHE A 52 10.82 22.43 -8.66
N LEU A 53 10.50 21.99 -9.88
CA LEU A 53 11.24 20.95 -10.62
C LEU A 53 12.45 21.56 -11.34
N LYS A 54 13.59 21.58 -10.63
CA LYS A 54 14.87 22.02 -11.18
C LYS A 54 15.64 20.82 -11.74
N PHE A 55 16.15 20.98 -12.96
CA PHE A 55 17.14 20.08 -13.56
C PHE A 55 18.54 20.56 -13.17
N SER A 56 19.56 19.74 -13.46
CA SER A 56 20.96 20.13 -13.26
C SER A 56 21.27 21.49 -13.90
N HIS A 57 22.12 22.28 -13.25
CA HIS A 57 22.44 23.66 -13.63
C HIS A 57 21.21 24.61 -13.65
N ASN A 58 20.25 24.40 -12.74
CA ASN A 58 19.04 25.21 -12.60
C ASN A 58 18.14 25.28 -13.84
N ARG A 59 18.32 24.38 -14.81
CA ARG A 59 17.46 24.27 -16.00
C ARG A 59 16.01 23.95 -15.62
N ARG A 60 15.07 24.33 -16.48
CA ARG A 60 13.63 24.15 -16.25
C ARG A 60 13.00 23.39 -17.41
N PHE A 61 12.00 22.58 -17.11
CA PHE A 61 11.11 22.05 -18.14
C PHE A 61 10.17 23.16 -18.61
N ILE A 62 10.14 23.38 -19.92
CA ILE A 62 9.36 24.43 -20.59
C ILE A 62 8.38 23.78 -21.56
N TYR A 63 7.15 24.27 -21.55
CA TYR A 63 6.05 23.78 -22.39
C TYR A 63 5.16 24.96 -22.79
N LEU A 64 4.34 24.82 -23.84
CA LEU A 64 3.25 25.77 -24.09
C LEU A 64 2.16 25.57 -23.04
N LYS A 65 1.57 26.63 -22.50
CA LYS A 65 0.51 26.50 -21.48
C LYS A 65 -0.62 25.56 -21.92
N ASP A 66 -0.98 25.61 -23.20
CA ASP A 66 -2.01 24.78 -23.83
C ASP A 66 -1.64 23.28 -23.87
N ASP A 67 -0.35 22.96 -23.72
CA ASP A 67 0.14 21.58 -23.75
C ASP A 67 0.09 20.92 -22.37
N PHE A 68 -0.16 21.67 -21.30
CA PHE A 68 -0.11 21.14 -19.94
C PHE A 68 -1.04 19.93 -19.79
N GLY A 69 -0.50 18.82 -19.29
CA GLY A 69 -1.26 17.59 -19.08
C GLY A 69 -1.56 16.79 -20.36
N SER A 70 -1.25 17.29 -21.55
CA SER A 70 -1.42 16.55 -22.80
C SER A 70 -0.45 15.37 -22.91
N PHE A 71 -0.74 14.42 -23.80
CA PHE A 71 0.14 13.27 -24.08
C PHE A 71 1.57 13.71 -24.46
N LYS A 72 1.70 14.74 -25.31
CA LYS A 72 3.02 15.27 -25.70
C LYS A 72 3.78 15.89 -24.52
N PHE A 73 3.09 16.51 -23.57
CA PHE A 73 3.68 17.04 -22.36
C PHE A 73 4.25 15.93 -21.48
N TRP A 74 3.46 14.88 -21.22
CA TRP A 74 3.90 13.76 -20.38
C TRP A 74 5.05 12.99 -21.01
N ARG A 75 4.96 12.69 -22.30
CA ARG A 75 6.03 12.00 -23.05
C ARG A 75 7.34 12.78 -23.01
N ALA A 76 7.28 14.10 -23.21
CA ALA A 76 8.46 14.96 -23.17
C ALA A 76 9.04 15.08 -21.75
N LEU A 77 8.17 15.22 -20.73
CA LEU A 77 8.59 15.31 -19.34
C LEU A 77 9.31 14.03 -18.90
N GLU A 78 8.73 12.86 -19.20
CA GLU A 78 9.32 11.56 -18.92
C GLU A 78 10.70 11.42 -19.56
N LYS A 79 10.81 11.74 -20.86
CA LYS A 79 12.09 11.71 -21.58
C LYS A 79 13.14 12.60 -20.92
N CYS A 80 12.82 13.88 -20.68
CA CYS A 80 13.76 14.82 -20.08
C CYS A 80 14.17 14.41 -18.66
N MET A 81 13.25 13.84 -17.88
CA MET A 81 13.52 13.37 -16.51
C MET A 81 14.43 12.14 -16.51
N TYR A 82 14.21 11.20 -17.43
CA TYR A 82 15.05 10.03 -17.64
C TYR A 82 16.48 10.42 -18.04
N GLU A 83 16.63 11.24 -19.07
CA GLU A 83 17.94 11.72 -19.56
C GLU A 83 18.72 12.51 -18.50
N ALA A 84 18.01 13.22 -17.61
CA ALA A 84 18.64 14.00 -16.56
C ALA A 84 19.04 13.21 -15.31
N ASN A 85 18.69 11.91 -15.23
CA ASN A 85 18.84 11.07 -14.02
C ASN A 85 18.37 11.79 -12.74
N SER A 86 17.25 12.51 -12.85
CA SER A 86 16.76 13.41 -11.80
C SER A 86 16.15 12.62 -10.65
N THR A 87 16.35 13.06 -9.41
CA THR A 87 15.63 12.50 -8.24
C THR A 87 14.10 12.54 -8.43
N TYR A 88 13.59 13.58 -9.12
CA TYR A 88 12.17 13.66 -9.46
C TYR A 88 11.73 12.59 -10.46
N SER A 89 12.62 12.18 -11.38
CA SER A 89 12.36 11.10 -12.34
C SER A 89 12.06 9.80 -11.62
N HIS A 90 12.94 9.42 -10.69
CA HIS A 90 12.78 8.21 -9.88
C HIS A 90 11.49 8.22 -9.08
N ALA A 91 11.14 9.35 -8.45
CA ALA A 91 9.90 9.47 -7.70
C ALA A 91 8.64 9.37 -8.59
N ILE A 92 8.63 10.00 -9.76
CA ILE A 92 7.53 9.89 -10.73
C ILE A 92 7.41 8.46 -11.25
N LEU A 93 8.54 7.85 -11.64
CA LEU A 93 8.60 6.47 -12.09
C LEU A 93 8.16 5.50 -10.99
N ALA A 94 8.48 5.77 -9.72
CA ALA A 94 7.99 4.97 -8.61
C ALA A 94 6.45 4.99 -8.54
N VAL A 95 5.82 6.15 -8.68
CA VAL A 95 4.34 6.25 -8.73
C VAL A 95 3.78 5.52 -9.95
N ILE A 96 4.33 5.74 -11.14
CA ILE A 96 3.87 5.09 -12.37
C ILE A 96 4.00 3.56 -12.27
N ASN A 97 5.16 3.08 -11.82
CA ASN A 97 5.41 1.66 -11.68
C ASN A 97 4.55 1.02 -10.59
N ASN A 98 4.01 1.77 -9.62
CA ASN A 98 3.01 1.29 -8.65
C ASN A 98 1.58 1.58 -9.13
N GLY A 99 1.32 1.45 -10.43
CA GLY A 99 -0.01 1.56 -11.02
C GLY A 99 -0.58 2.98 -11.04
N GLY A 100 0.28 3.99 -10.90
CA GLY A 100 -0.12 5.41 -10.91
C GLY A 100 -0.52 5.97 -9.54
N TYR A 101 -0.30 5.23 -8.45
CA TYR A 101 -0.53 5.71 -7.08
C TYR A 101 0.57 5.27 -6.10
N LEU A 102 0.65 5.96 -4.96
CA LEU A 102 1.37 5.53 -3.76
C LEU A 102 0.65 6.02 -2.51
N LYS A 103 0.71 5.24 -1.43
CA LYS A 103 0.39 5.76 -0.08
C LYS A 103 1.44 6.81 0.29
N VAL A 104 1.02 7.90 0.91
CA VAL A 104 1.94 8.97 1.35
C VAL A 104 3.01 8.40 2.28
N LYS A 105 2.63 7.51 3.20
CA LYS A 105 3.54 6.83 4.12
C LYS A 105 4.60 5.97 3.42
N ASP A 106 4.30 5.41 2.25
CA ASP A 106 5.23 4.53 1.53
C ASP A 106 6.16 5.32 0.58
N PHE A 107 5.92 6.63 0.40
CA PHE A 107 6.67 7.44 -0.55
C PHE A 107 8.17 7.48 -0.26
N GLY A 108 8.56 7.54 1.02
CA GLY A 108 9.97 7.51 1.44
C GLY A 108 10.66 6.17 1.17
N ILE A 109 9.90 5.07 1.14
CA ILE A 109 10.40 3.72 0.83
C ILE A 109 10.72 3.61 -0.66
N VAL A 110 9.81 4.03 -1.54
CA VAL A 110 9.86 3.69 -2.97
C VAL A 110 10.38 4.81 -3.89
N SER A 111 10.36 6.07 -3.45
CA SER A 111 10.73 7.21 -4.32
C SER A 111 12.22 7.27 -4.69
N GLY A 112 13.05 6.44 -4.07
CA GLY A 112 14.51 6.47 -4.24
C GLY A 112 15.15 7.74 -3.70
N SER A 113 14.50 8.45 -2.77
CA SER A 113 15.01 9.66 -2.12
C SER A 113 15.22 9.43 -0.62
N PRO A 114 16.30 9.96 -0.02
CA PRO A 114 16.58 9.77 1.40
C PRO A 114 15.65 10.60 2.30
N ILE A 115 15.63 10.30 3.59
CA ILE A 115 15.10 11.17 4.65
C ILE A 115 15.91 12.47 4.65
N LYS A 116 17.24 12.35 4.77
CA LYS A 116 18.17 13.50 4.77
C LYS A 116 19.58 13.04 4.41
N GLN A 117 20.16 13.62 3.37
CA GLN A 117 21.54 13.35 2.95
C GLN A 117 22.15 14.56 2.25
N ALA A 118 23.43 14.85 2.51
CA ALA A 118 24.11 16.01 1.93
C ALA A 118 24.09 15.96 0.40
N LYS A 119 23.77 17.09 -0.25
CA LYS A 119 23.64 17.24 -1.72
C LYS A 119 22.49 16.45 -2.37
N HIS A 120 21.62 15.82 -1.59
CA HIS A 120 20.41 15.15 -2.07
C HIS A 120 19.16 15.82 -1.50
N LEU A 121 18.07 15.81 -2.27
CA LEU A 121 16.75 16.26 -1.80
C LEU A 121 16.13 15.17 -0.93
N SER A 122 15.46 15.57 0.16
CA SER A 122 14.66 14.63 0.96
C SER A 122 13.44 14.16 0.18
N TYR A 123 12.93 12.96 0.48
CA TYR A 123 11.69 12.47 -0.14
C TYR A 123 10.51 13.42 0.13
N GLU A 124 10.43 14.05 1.31
CA GLU A 124 9.39 15.03 1.64
C GLU A 124 9.48 16.27 0.74
N THR A 125 10.70 16.76 0.50
CA THR A 125 10.92 17.90 -0.40
C THR A 125 10.54 17.53 -1.83
N VAL A 126 10.89 16.32 -2.25
CA VAL A 126 10.54 15.79 -3.58
C VAL A 126 9.02 15.69 -3.73
N LEU A 127 8.33 15.10 -2.76
CA LEU A 127 6.87 14.97 -2.73
C LEU A 127 6.19 16.34 -2.79
N ARG A 128 6.58 17.27 -1.91
CA ARG A 128 6.04 18.64 -1.87
C ARG A 128 6.22 19.35 -3.20
N ASN A 129 7.38 19.22 -3.83
CA ASN A 129 7.67 19.87 -5.10
C ASN A 129 6.85 19.26 -6.25
N LEU A 130 6.66 17.93 -6.26
CA LEU A 130 5.84 17.24 -7.26
C LEU A 130 4.35 17.60 -7.14
N LEU A 131 3.84 17.73 -5.91
CA LEU A 131 2.49 18.23 -5.64
C LEU A 131 2.33 19.69 -6.08
N SER A 132 3.31 20.54 -5.72
CA SER A 132 3.31 21.96 -6.09
C SER A 132 3.41 22.17 -7.61
N ALA A 133 4.10 21.26 -8.31
CA ALA A 133 4.21 21.25 -9.76
C ALA A 133 2.97 20.65 -10.46
N LYS A 134 1.98 20.16 -9.71
CA LYS A 134 0.80 19.43 -10.21
C LYS A 134 1.15 18.22 -11.07
N ILE A 135 2.31 17.61 -10.83
CA ILE A 135 2.68 16.32 -11.42
C ILE A 135 2.03 15.18 -10.65
N LEU A 136 2.02 15.32 -9.32
CA LEU A 136 1.22 14.50 -8.44
C LEU A 136 0.07 15.32 -7.86
N ARG A 137 -0.96 14.63 -7.41
CA ARG A 137 -2.06 15.20 -6.60
C ARG A 137 -2.31 14.33 -5.39
N ALA A 138 -2.66 14.96 -4.28
CA ALA A 138 -3.08 14.27 -3.07
C ALA A 138 -4.54 13.85 -3.19
N VAL A 139 -4.85 12.64 -2.74
CA VAL A 139 -6.22 12.13 -2.60
C VAL A 139 -6.32 11.26 -1.36
N TYR A 140 -7.53 11.12 -0.84
CA TYR A 140 -7.87 10.07 0.11
C TYR A 140 -8.56 8.92 -0.64
N ILE A 141 -8.16 7.69 -0.34
CA ILE A 141 -8.82 6.48 -0.82
C ILE A 141 -9.27 5.68 0.41
N ASP A 142 -10.58 5.48 0.54
CA ASP A 142 -11.17 4.66 1.60
C ASP A 142 -10.57 3.24 1.56
N GLY A 143 -10.14 2.71 2.71
CA GLY A 143 -9.47 1.41 2.80
C GLY A 143 -7.95 1.43 2.56
N VAL A 144 -7.40 2.58 2.13
CA VAL A 144 -5.97 2.74 1.83
C VAL A 144 -5.33 3.89 2.61
N GLY A 145 -6.07 4.99 2.79
CA GLY A 145 -5.63 6.21 3.46
C GLY A 145 -5.15 7.30 2.50
N ASP A 146 -4.27 8.17 3.01
CA ASP A 146 -3.71 9.29 2.25
C ASP A 146 -2.76 8.81 1.15
N CYS A 147 -3.08 9.18 -0.09
CA CYS A 147 -2.37 8.73 -1.29
C CYS A 147 -1.96 9.91 -2.17
N VAL A 148 -1.01 9.66 -3.05
CA VAL A 148 -0.69 10.52 -4.19
C VAL A 148 -0.86 9.77 -5.50
N LEU A 149 -1.49 10.43 -6.47
CA LEU A 149 -1.73 9.89 -7.81
C LEU A 149 -0.99 10.72 -8.85
N ILE A 150 -0.58 10.06 -9.92
CA ILE A 150 -0.08 10.73 -11.12
C ILE A 150 -1.19 11.58 -11.75
N ASN A 151 -0.87 12.82 -12.15
CA ASN A 151 -1.85 13.77 -12.65
C ASN A 151 -1.97 13.74 -14.19
N ASN A 152 -1.95 12.55 -14.81
CA ASN A 152 -1.90 12.41 -16.28
C ASN A 152 -3.24 12.02 -16.93
N ASN A 153 -4.19 11.45 -16.17
CA ASN A 153 -5.53 11.12 -16.67
C ASN A 153 -6.51 10.80 -15.52
N ILE A 154 -7.42 11.72 -15.19
CA ILE A 154 -8.41 11.54 -14.10
C ILE A 154 -9.39 10.39 -14.42
N ALA A 155 -9.63 10.08 -15.70
CA ALA A 155 -10.55 8.99 -16.07
C ALA A 155 -10.08 7.61 -15.59
N ASN A 156 -8.77 7.46 -15.30
CA ASN A 156 -8.21 6.21 -14.77
C ASN A 156 -8.35 6.07 -13.24
N ASP A 157 -8.87 7.08 -12.53
CA ASP A 157 -8.94 7.08 -11.07
C ASP A 157 -9.72 5.91 -10.49
N VAL A 158 -10.80 5.49 -11.15
CA VAL A 158 -11.63 4.37 -10.68
C VAL A 158 -10.80 3.09 -10.65
N ASN A 159 -10.08 2.79 -11.75
CA ASN A 159 -9.20 1.63 -11.81
C ASN A 159 -8.08 1.72 -10.77
N ILE A 160 -7.45 2.90 -10.65
CA ILE A 160 -6.40 3.13 -9.65
C ILE A 160 -6.92 2.86 -8.23
N ARG A 161 -8.12 3.32 -7.88
CA ARG A 161 -8.73 3.08 -6.56
C ARG A 161 -8.99 1.59 -6.31
N THR A 162 -9.55 0.88 -7.28
CA THR A 162 -9.76 -0.58 -7.19
C THR A 162 -8.44 -1.32 -6.99
N MET A 163 -7.40 -0.93 -7.72
CA MET A 163 -6.06 -1.51 -7.61
C MET A 163 -5.41 -1.17 -6.27
N ALA A 164 -5.55 0.06 -5.78
CA ALA A 164 -5.01 0.51 -4.50
C ALA A 164 -5.63 -0.23 -3.30
N ASN A 165 -6.95 -0.45 -3.35
CA ASN A 165 -7.66 -1.27 -2.37
C ASN A 165 -7.16 -2.72 -2.40
N CYS A 166 -7.01 -3.30 -3.59
CA CYS A 166 -6.48 -4.64 -3.74
C CYS A 166 -5.07 -4.77 -3.20
N GLU A 167 -4.16 -3.85 -3.51
CA GLU A 167 -2.80 -3.91 -2.99
C GLU A 167 -2.76 -3.72 -1.47
N SER A 168 -3.55 -2.78 -0.93
CA SER A 168 -3.61 -2.53 0.50
C SER A 168 -4.13 -3.73 1.29
N PHE A 169 -5.08 -4.48 0.73
CA PHE A 169 -5.60 -5.71 1.32
C PHE A 169 -4.50 -6.77 1.52
N PHE A 170 -3.55 -6.90 0.58
CA PHE A 170 -2.48 -7.90 0.66
C PHE A 170 -1.16 -7.37 1.24
N ASP A 171 -0.99 -6.05 1.37
CA ASP A 171 0.26 -5.40 1.78
C ASP A 171 0.78 -5.97 3.11
N LYS A 172 -0.04 -5.97 4.17
CA LYS A 172 0.36 -6.51 5.49
C LYS A 172 0.50 -8.03 5.50
N PRO A 173 -0.45 -8.83 4.99
CA PRO A 173 -0.30 -10.29 4.91
C PRO A 173 0.98 -10.75 4.22
N ILE A 174 1.33 -10.16 3.07
CA ILE A 174 2.55 -10.57 2.36
C ILE A 174 3.80 -10.12 3.11
N LEU A 175 3.79 -8.94 3.75
CA LEU A 175 4.92 -8.54 4.57
C LEU A 175 5.18 -9.52 5.72
N GLU A 176 4.12 -10.03 6.38
CA GLU A 176 4.26 -11.05 7.42
C GLU A 176 4.77 -12.39 6.85
N LEU A 177 4.37 -12.79 5.63
CA LEU A 177 4.95 -13.96 4.95
C LEU A 177 6.45 -13.77 4.67
N VAL A 178 6.84 -12.60 4.15
CA VAL A 178 8.25 -12.26 3.85
C VAL A 178 9.08 -12.22 5.13
N LYS A 179 8.53 -11.64 6.20
CA LYS A 179 9.13 -11.65 7.54
C LYS A 179 9.33 -13.07 8.08
N ALA A 180 8.30 -13.90 8.01
CA ALA A 180 8.37 -15.31 8.41
C ALA A 180 9.40 -16.08 7.59
N TRP A 181 9.49 -15.84 6.28
CA TRP A 181 10.46 -16.47 5.41
C TRP A 181 11.90 -16.15 5.81
N LEU A 182 12.24 -14.85 5.98
CA LEU A 182 13.58 -14.45 6.43
C LEU A 182 13.93 -15.04 7.80
N ARG A 183 12.95 -15.04 8.72
CA ARG A 183 13.09 -15.57 10.07
C ARG A 183 13.37 -17.07 10.06
N ASN A 184 12.59 -17.83 9.30
CA ASN A 184 12.69 -19.30 9.24
C ASN A 184 13.98 -19.76 8.55
N LEU A 185 14.57 -18.94 7.66
CA LEU A 185 15.89 -19.18 7.09
C LEU A 185 17.06 -18.79 8.02
N GLY A 186 16.78 -18.21 9.19
CA GLY A 186 17.80 -17.70 10.11
C GLY A 186 18.56 -16.48 9.57
N LEU A 187 18.01 -15.80 8.55
CA LEU A 187 18.64 -14.61 7.95
C LEU A 187 18.55 -13.37 8.84
N VAL A 188 17.63 -13.34 9.78
CA VAL A 188 17.35 -12.19 10.65
C VAL A 188 17.19 -12.61 12.10
N ALA A 189 17.54 -11.72 13.03
CA ALA A 189 17.32 -11.92 14.45
C ALA A 189 15.82 -11.88 14.78
N PHE A 190 15.29 -13.00 15.29
CA PHE A 190 13.85 -13.27 15.44
C PHE A 190 13.06 -12.15 16.11
N ASN A 191 13.57 -11.62 17.24
CA ASN A 191 12.88 -10.61 18.07
C ASN A 191 13.26 -9.16 17.74
N GLN A 192 13.99 -8.90 16.64
CA GLN A 192 14.51 -7.57 16.31
C GLN A 192 14.13 -7.09 14.91
N ILE A 193 13.12 -7.73 14.31
CA ILE A 193 12.58 -7.33 13.02
C ILE A 193 11.72 -6.08 13.22
N LYS A 194 11.97 -5.05 12.41
CA LYS A 194 11.13 -3.85 12.32
C LYS A 194 10.43 -3.79 10.97
N THR A 195 9.14 -3.50 10.98
CA THR A 195 8.29 -3.35 9.80
C THR A 195 7.67 -1.96 9.74
N LYS A 196 7.20 -1.55 8.55
CA LYS A 196 6.41 -0.32 8.36
C LYS A 196 5.05 -0.29 9.11
N TYR A 197 4.71 -1.35 9.85
CA TYR A 197 3.48 -1.43 10.66
C TYR A 197 3.73 -1.36 12.16
N ASP A 198 4.99 -1.34 12.63
CA ASP A 198 5.31 -1.39 14.06
C ASP A 198 5.26 -0.01 14.75
N GLY A 199 4.97 1.09 14.02
CA GLY A 199 4.90 2.45 14.58
C GLY A 199 4.52 3.52 13.55
N GLU A 200 4.69 4.80 13.92
CA GLU A 200 4.35 5.95 13.06
C GLU A 200 5.33 6.16 11.89
N GLY A 201 6.53 5.58 11.94
CA GLY A 201 7.57 5.75 10.93
C GLY A 201 8.02 4.43 10.30
N ASN A 202 8.60 4.54 9.11
CA ASN A 202 9.15 3.38 8.41
C ASN A 202 10.51 2.96 8.99
N PRO A 203 10.84 1.65 8.97
CA PRO A 203 12.18 1.17 9.29
C PRO A 203 13.28 1.87 8.47
N VAL A 204 14.41 2.18 9.10
CA VAL A 204 15.49 2.98 8.47
C VAL A 204 16.82 2.24 8.51
N VAL A 205 17.51 2.21 7.37
CA VAL A 205 18.94 1.85 7.27
C VAL A 205 19.68 2.94 6.51
N GLY A 206 20.72 3.49 7.13
CA GLY A 206 21.41 4.68 6.62
C GLY A 206 20.49 5.91 6.69
N SER A 207 20.22 6.50 5.54
CA SER A 207 19.31 7.64 5.35
C SER A 207 18.02 7.27 4.61
N PHE A 208 17.73 5.98 4.42
CA PHE A 208 16.60 5.48 3.62
C PHE A 208 15.64 4.62 4.43
N GLU A 209 14.37 4.77 4.11
CA GLU A 209 13.26 3.99 4.66
C GLU A 209 13.08 2.69 3.88
N TRP A 210 12.64 1.62 4.54
CA TRP A 210 12.44 0.28 3.97
C TRP A 210 11.13 -0.32 4.47
N ASP A 211 10.54 -1.27 3.74
CA ASP A 211 9.35 -1.98 4.24
C ASP A 211 9.68 -2.77 5.53
N MET A 212 10.88 -3.35 5.58
CA MET A 212 11.36 -4.12 6.72
C MET A 212 12.89 -4.05 6.87
N THR A 213 13.36 -4.03 8.12
CA THR A 213 14.78 -4.14 8.45
C THR A 213 14.99 -5.02 9.66
N ALA A 214 16.12 -5.73 9.72
CA ALA A 214 16.48 -6.51 10.90
C ALA A 214 18.00 -6.71 10.99
N PRO A 215 18.57 -6.83 12.21
CA PRO A 215 19.93 -7.32 12.40
C PRO A 215 20.08 -8.76 11.90
N SER A 216 21.28 -9.10 11.40
CA SER A 216 21.62 -10.45 10.93
C SER A 216 22.96 -10.91 11.48
N TYR A 217 22.96 -12.13 12.01
CA TYR A 217 24.14 -12.81 12.54
C TYR A 217 24.69 -13.88 11.59
N VAL A 218 24.17 -13.96 10.36
CA VAL A 218 24.66 -14.90 9.34
C VAL A 218 26.09 -14.53 8.97
N SER A 219 26.99 -15.50 8.94
CA SER A 219 28.45 -15.31 8.86
C SER A 219 28.94 -14.27 7.82
N PRO A 220 28.42 -14.20 6.57
CA PRO A 220 28.84 -13.17 5.62
C PRO A 220 28.50 -11.73 6.06
N LEU A 221 27.45 -11.56 6.87
CA LEU A 221 26.97 -10.28 7.37
C LEU A 221 27.50 -9.96 8.77
N ALA A 222 27.81 -10.96 9.57
CA ALA A 222 28.32 -10.79 10.92
C ALA A 222 29.84 -10.64 10.94
N GLU A 223 30.36 -9.92 11.92
CA GLU A 223 31.80 -9.69 12.09
C GLU A 223 32.18 -9.69 13.55
N TYR A 224 33.33 -10.29 13.90
CA TYR A 224 33.87 -10.17 15.24
C TYR A 224 34.67 -8.87 15.38
N VAL A 225 34.23 -7.99 16.27
CA VAL A 225 34.93 -6.74 16.61
C VAL A 225 35.23 -6.76 18.10
N GLY A 226 36.51 -6.73 18.48
CA GLY A 226 36.92 -6.80 19.89
C GLY A 226 36.44 -8.04 20.63
N GLY A 227 36.40 -9.20 19.96
CA GLY A 227 35.92 -10.47 20.53
C GLY A 227 34.40 -10.62 20.61
N LYS A 228 33.62 -9.59 20.24
CA LYS A 228 32.16 -9.62 20.21
C LYS A 228 31.65 -9.79 18.78
N LEU A 229 30.67 -10.68 18.59
CA LEU A 229 29.98 -10.83 17.31
C LEU A 229 29.03 -9.63 17.10
N MET A 230 29.36 -8.80 16.13
CA MET A 230 28.56 -7.67 15.68
C MET A 230 27.71 -8.09 14.47
N PRO A 231 26.39 -7.82 14.48
CA PRO A 231 25.52 -8.18 13.37
C PRO A 231 25.70 -7.23 12.18
N GLY A 232 25.48 -7.77 10.99
CA GLY A 232 25.11 -6.97 9.82
C GLY A 232 23.60 -6.69 9.82
N PHE A 233 23.08 -6.27 8.68
CA PHE A 233 21.66 -5.93 8.54
C PHE A 233 21.06 -6.54 7.29
N VAL A 234 19.77 -6.87 7.36
CA VAL A 234 18.91 -7.10 6.20
C VAL A 234 18.03 -5.88 6.02
N ALA A 235 18.00 -5.34 4.81
CA ALA A 235 17.09 -4.28 4.38
C ALA A 235 16.24 -4.83 3.24
N CYS A 236 14.93 -4.87 3.45
CA CYS A 236 13.99 -5.59 2.59
C CYS A 236 12.84 -4.68 2.17
N ASP A 237 12.62 -4.60 0.86
CA ASP A 237 11.38 -4.07 0.29
C ASP A 237 10.61 -5.18 -0.41
N PHE A 238 9.32 -4.95 -0.65
CA PHE A 238 8.53 -5.80 -1.51
C PHE A 238 7.59 -5.00 -2.38
N SER A 239 7.23 -5.57 -3.53
CA SER A 239 6.32 -4.91 -4.43
C SER A 239 5.51 -5.95 -5.19
N LEU A 240 4.26 -6.12 -4.73
CA LEU A 240 3.34 -7.16 -5.19
C LEU A 240 2.94 -6.96 -6.65
N GLY A 241 2.78 -5.69 -7.04
CA GLY A 241 2.47 -5.34 -8.42
C GLY A 241 1.18 -6.00 -8.89
N PHE A 242 0.10 -6.01 -8.11
CA PHE A 242 -1.18 -6.55 -8.60
C PHE A 242 -1.75 -5.74 -9.77
N ASN A 243 -1.21 -4.53 -9.97
CA ASN A 243 -1.47 -3.63 -11.07
C ASN A 243 -0.52 -3.79 -12.29
N ARG A 244 0.44 -4.71 -12.24
CA ARG A 244 1.46 -4.86 -13.30
C ARG A 244 1.93 -6.30 -13.45
N ASP A 245 2.48 -6.64 -14.60
CA ASP A 245 2.95 -8.02 -14.82
C ASP A 245 4.25 -8.30 -14.06
N GLU A 246 5.18 -7.33 -14.01
CA GLU A 246 6.52 -7.52 -13.44
C GLU A 246 7.19 -6.21 -12.97
N ILE A 247 8.26 -6.35 -12.17
CA ILE A 247 9.21 -5.25 -11.91
C ILE A 247 9.93 -4.90 -13.21
N THR A 248 9.73 -3.66 -13.67
CA THR A 248 10.36 -3.11 -14.87
C THR A 248 11.83 -2.75 -14.63
N THR A 249 12.58 -2.53 -15.71
CA THR A 249 13.97 -2.05 -15.61
C THR A 249 14.07 -0.71 -14.88
N ALA A 250 13.16 0.22 -15.15
CA ALA A 250 13.13 1.53 -14.50
C ALA A 250 12.83 1.44 -12.99
N ALA A 251 11.93 0.53 -12.59
CA ALA A 251 11.66 0.27 -11.18
C ALA A 251 12.90 -0.31 -10.48
N ALA A 252 13.56 -1.29 -11.10
CA ALA A 252 14.79 -1.87 -10.58
C ALA A 252 15.93 -0.84 -10.46
N GLU A 253 16.11 0.05 -11.44
CA GLU A 253 17.10 1.13 -11.38
C GLU A 253 16.85 2.08 -10.21
N THR A 254 15.58 2.38 -9.92
CA THR A 254 15.20 3.22 -8.77
C THR A 254 15.55 2.55 -7.44
N PHE A 255 15.29 1.25 -7.31
CA PHE A 255 15.70 0.46 -6.14
C PHE A 255 17.22 0.35 -6.02
N ILE A 256 17.93 0.08 -7.12
CA ILE A 256 19.40 0.00 -7.16
C ILE A 256 20.02 1.33 -6.70
N ARG A 257 19.46 2.46 -7.15
CA ARG A 257 19.94 3.78 -6.71
C ARG A 257 19.81 3.94 -5.19
N LYS A 258 18.67 3.52 -4.61
CA LYS A 258 18.47 3.48 -3.15
C LYS A 258 19.54 2.60 -2.48
N VAL A 259 19.77 1.39 -2.97
CA VAL A 259 20.81 0.46 -2.49
C VAL A 259 22.21 1.10 -2.53
N GLN A 260 22.60 1.67 -3.66
CA GLN A 260 23.92 2.31 -3.83
C GLN A 260 24.09 3.50 -2.88
N MET A 261 23.06 4.34 -2.72
CA MET A 261 23.11 5.47 -1.80
C MET A 261 23.19 5.00 -0.34
N THR A 262 22.44 3.97 0.05
CA THR A 262 22.53 3.37 1.39
C THR A 262 23.94 2.83 1.65
N LYS A 263 24.50 2.04 0.72
CA LYS A 263 25.90 1.54 0.80
C LYS A 263 26.89 2.70 0.99
N SER A 264 26.76 3.77 0.19
CA SER A 264 27.67 4.92 0.29
C SER A 264 27.59 5.64 1.64
N SER A 265 26.40 5.72 2.25
CA SER A 265 26.19 6.36 3.56
C SER A 265 26.62 5.49 4.76
N ARG A 266 26.82 4.19 4.53
CA ARG A 266 27.12 3.16 5.54
C ARG A 266 28.20 2.20 5.04
N ALA A 267 29.31 2.74 4.53
CA ALA A 267 30.34 1.97 3.84
C ALA A 267 30.98 0.85 4.70
N SER A 268 31.02 1.02 6.03
CA SER A 268 31.56 0.02 6.96
C SER A 268 30.54 -1.03 7.42
N GLN A 269 29.27 -0.89 7.05
CA GLN A 269 28.20 -1.76 7.53
C GLN A 269 27.89 -2.83 6.48
N ARG A 270 27.86 -4.10 6.90
CA ARG A 270 27.47 -5.21 6.03
C ARG A 270 25.96 -5.27 5.95
N ILE A 271 25.41 -5.01 4.76
CA ILE A 271 23.97 -4.95 4.52
C ILE A 271 23.61 -5.88 3.37
N MET A 272 22.68 -6.82 3.62
CA MET A 272 22.01 -7.60 2.59
C MET A 272 20.76 -6.87 2.15
N PHE A 273 20.67 -6.57 0.85
CA PHE A 273 19.51 -5.95 0.24
C PHE A 273 18.65 -7.02 -0.40
N VAL A 274 17.37 -7.03 -0.07
CA VAL A 274 16.40 -8.01 -0.56
C VAL A 274 15.22 -7.26 -1.17
N ILE A 275 14.75 -7.72 -2.32
CA ILE A 275 13.49 -7.24 -2.89
C ILE A 275 12.61 -8.43 -3.27
N PHE A 276 11.39 -8.46 -2.74
CA PHE A 276 10.37 -9.42 -3.14
C PHE A 276 9.46 -8.84 -4.20
N ALA A 277 9.12 -9.63 -5.21
CA ALA A 277 8.09 -9.28 -6.18
C ALA A 277 7.39 -10.53 -6.70
N ARG A 278 6.29 -10.37 -7.42
CA ARG A 278 5.67 -11.51 -8.10
C ARG A 278 6.49 -11.96 -9.31
N ARG A 279 6.94 -11.01 -10.13
CA ARG A 279 7.80 -11.25 -11.30
C ARG A 279 8.80 -10.11 -11.47
N PHE A 280 9.89 -10.42 -12.16
CA PHE A 280 10.89 -9.45 -12.59
C PHE A 280 11.12 -9.60 -14.08
N GLY A 281 11.16 -8.49 -14.81
CA GLY A 281 11.62 -8.49 -16.18
C GLY A 281 13.06 -8.97 -16.26
N LYS A 282 13.42 -9.72 -17.31
CA LYS A 282 14.75 -10.35 -17.44
C LYS A 282 15.90 -9.36 -17.25
N ILE A 283 15.80 -8.18 -17.84
CA ILE A 283 16.82 -7.11 -17.71
C ILE A 283 16.85 -6.56 -16.28
N ALA A 284 15.68 -6.35 -15.67
CA ALA A 284 15.55 -5.86 -14.30
C ALA A 284 16.17 -6.83 -13.29
N PHE A 285 15.87 -8.13 -13.41
CA PHE A 285 16.41 -9.19 -12.59
C PHE A 285 17.94 -9.26 -12.65
N ASN A 286 18.50 -9.22 -13.87
CA ASN A 286 19.95 -9.27 -14.07
C ASN A 286 20.65 -8.04 -13.45
N LYS A 287 20.08 -6.83 -13.61
CA LYS A 287 20.62 -5.60 -13.00
C LYS A 287 20.60 -5.65 -11.48
N LEU A 288 19.52 -6.15 -10.87
CA LEU A 288 19.45 -6.31 -9.41
C LEU A 288 20.55 -7.26 -8.91
N ARG A 289 20.72 -8.40 -9.58
CA ARG A 289 21.75 -9.39 -9.21
C ARG A 289 23.18 -8.85 -9.38
N SER A 290 23.47 -8.08 -10.43
CA SER A 290 24.79 -7.48 -10.61
C SER A 290 25.17 -6.49 -9.51
N GLU A 291 24.18 -5.92 -8.82
CA GLU A 291 24.36 -5.01 -7.69
C GLU A 291 24.41 -5.72 -6.33
N GLY A 292 24.36 -7.06 -6.32
CA GLY A 292 24.34 -7.88 -5.12
C GLY A 292 23.00 -7.85 -4.38
N VAL A 293 21.91 -7.49 -5.06
CA VAL A 293 20.55 -7.55 -4.49
C VAL A 293 20.00 -8.97 -4.63
N LEU A 294 19.43 -9.48 -3.54
CA LEU A 294 18.65 -10.71 -3.55
C LEU A 294 17.24 -10.40 -4.08
N ALA A 295 17.04 -10.58 -5.39
CA ALA A 295 15.72 -10.46 -6.02
C ALA A 295 14.96 -11.79 -5.91
N VAL A 296 13.91 -11.82 -5.11
CA VAL A 296 13.16 -13.05 -4.78
C VAL A 296 11.75 -12.95 -5.35
N THR A 297 11.31 -13.96 -6.09
CA THR A 297 9.90 -14.03 -6.50
C THR A 297 9.05 -14.68 -5.42
N ILE A 298 7.77 -14.31 -5.32
CA ILE A 298 6.79 -15.00 -4.45
C ILE A 298 6.78 -16.50 -4.76
N ALA A 299 6.78 -16.86 -6.04
CA ALA A 299 6.86 -18.27 -6.46
C ALA A 299 8.13 -18.99 -5.98
N ASN A 300 9.29 -18.33 -5.99
CA ASN A 300 10.54 -18.95 -5.51
C ASN A 300 10.60 -19.05 -3.98
N ALA A 301 10.01 -18.09 -3.27
CA ALA A 301 10.00 -18.09 -1.81
C ALA A 301 8.96 -19.04 -1.22
N PHE A 302 7.78 -19.11 -1.82
CA PHE A 302 6.58 -19.73 -1.25
C PHE A 302 5.95 -20.81 -2.14
N GLY A 303 6.47 -21.02 -3.35
CA GLY A 303 5.96 -21.99 -4.31
C GLY A 303 4.96 -21.39 -5.30
N ASN A 304 4.85 -22.02 -6.49
CA ASN A 304 3.96 -21.56 -7.57
C ASN A 304 2.48 -21.51 -7.17
N LYS A 305 2.03 -22.48 -6.35
CA LYS A 305 0.63 -22.52 -5.88
C LYS A 305 0.24 -21.25 -5.12
N VAL A 306 1.15 -20.75 -4.27
CA VAL A 306 0.93 -19.51 -3.51
C VAL A 306 0.83 -18.30 -4.45
N ASP A 307 1.73 -18.18 -5.43
CA ASP A 307 1.68 -17.07 -6.41
C ASP A 307 0.39 -17.10 -7.26
N GLU A 308 -0.01 -18.29 -7.71
CA GLU A 308 -1.27 -18.49 -8.44
C GLU A 308 -2.48 -18.11 -7.58
N SER A 309 -2.50 -18.54 -6.32
CA SER A 309 -3.57 -18.27 -5.38
C SER A 309 -3.69 -16.78 -5.03
N LEU A 310 -2.58 -16.07 -4.88
CA LEU A 310 -2.59 -14.61 -4.74
C LEU A 310 -3.16 -13.90 -5.97
N THR A 311 -2.85 -14.39 -7.18
CA THR A 311 -3.42 -13.83 -8.43
C THR A 311 -4.93 -13.97 -8.48
N ARG A 312 -5.44 -15.13 -8.04
CA ARG A 312 -6.87 -15.40 -8.08
C ARG A 312 -7.60 -14.63 -6.97
N LEU A 313 -7.04 -14.56 -5.76
CA LEU A 313 -7.61 -13.75 -4.69
C LEU A 313 -7.62 -12.27 -5.05
N SER A 314 -6.59 -11.75 -5.72
CA SER A 314 -6.61 -10.35 -6.17
C SER A 314 -7.78 -10.08 -7.12
N ARG A 315 -8.16 -11.05 -7.97
CA ARG A 315 -9.35 -10.92 -8.83
C ARG A 315 -10.66 -10.90 -8.04
N VAL A 316 -10.73 -11.63 -6.93
CA VAL A 316 -11.88 -11.60 -6.00
C VAL A 316 -12.01 -10.22 -5.35
N VAL A 317 -10.92 -9.71 -4.79
CA VAL A 317 -10.88 -8.39 -4.13
C VAL A 317 -11.24 -7.28 -5.12
N GLN A 318 -10.81 -7.40 -6.38
CA GLN A 318 -11.15 -6.45 -7.44
C GLN A 318 -12.59 -6.61 -7.98
N GLY A 319 -13.38 -7.57 -7.47
CA GLY A 319 -14.74 -7.83 -7.92
C GLY A 319 -14.87 -8.52 -9.29
N SER A 320 -13.75 -8.89 -9.91
CA SER A 320 -13.70 -9.55 -11.22
C SER A 320 -13.94 -11.07 -11.16
N LEU A 321 -13.85 -11.67 -9.97
CA LEU A 321 -14.15 -13.09 -9.71
C LEU A 321 -15.17 -13.20 -8.57
N SER A 322 -16.30 -13.87 -8.83
CA SER A 322 -17.36 -14.05 -7.83
C SER A 322 -17.08 -15.25 -6.93
N ILE A 323 -17.04 -15.01 -5.61
CA ILE A 323 -16.86 -16.07 -4.59
C ILE A 323 -17.97 -17.13 -4.69
N GLU A 324 -19.21 -16.72 -4.95
CA GLU A 324 -20.35 -17.63 -5.02
C GLU A 324 -20.27 -18.65 -6.17
N LYS A 325 -19.52 -18.30 -7.23
CA LYS A 325 -19.33 -19.15 -8.41
C LYS A 325 -18.10 -20.06 -8.27
N HIS A 326 -17.14 -19.71 -7.41
CA HIS A 326 -15.86 -20.40 -7.28
C HIS A 326 -15.49 -20.71 -5.80
N PRO A 327 -16.37 -21.38 -5.03
CA PRO A 327 -16.18 -21.63 -3.61
C PRO A 327 -15.00 -22.56 -3.29
N ASP A 328 -14.84 -23.61 -4.10
CA ASP A 328 -13.73 -24.57 -3.99
C ASP A 328 -12.39 -23.92 -4.29
N GLU A 329 -12.35 -23.05 -5.29
CA GLU A 329 -11.14 -22.33 -5.63
C GLU A 329 -10.75 -21.38 -4.51
N LEU A 330 -11.70 -20.66 -3.91
CA LEU A 330 -11.41 -19.77 -2.79
C LEU A 330 -10.83 -20.56 -1.60
N LEU A 331 -11.44 -21.68 -1.23
CA LEU A 331 -10.91 -22.54 -0.18
C LEU A 331 -9.48 -23.00 -0.48
N GLN A 332 -9.21 -23.41 -1.73
CA GLN A 332 -7.87 -23.83 -2.11
C GLN A 332 -6.85 -22.68 -2.02
N MET A 333 -7.24 -21.47 -2.45
CA MET A 333 -6.39 -20.29 -2.35
C MET A 333 -5.99 -19.98 -0.90
N VAL A 334 -6.95 -20.10 0.02
CA VAL A 334 -6.73 -19.89 1.46
C VAL A 334 -5.78 -20.93 2.02
N LYS A 335 -6.02 -22.22 1.72
CA LYS A 335 -5.16 -23.32 2.15
C LYS A 335 -3.72 -23.17 1.67
N ASP A 336 -3.54 -22.75 0.41
CA ASP A 336 -2.21 -22.52 -0.13
C ASP A 336 -1.48 -21.42 0.66
N LEU A 337 -2.17 -20.32 1.00
CA LEU A 337 -1.58 -19.23 1.78
C LEU A 337 -1.30 -19.59 3.25
N GLU A 338 -2.18 -20.37 3.88
CA GLU A 338 -1.97 -20.84 5.25
C GLU A 338 -0.75 -21.76 5.37
N SER A 339 -0.50 -22.57 4.33
CA SER A 339 0.61 -23.54 4.34
C SER A 339 1.99 -22.89 4.47
N VAL A 340 2.14 -21.62 4.06
CA VAL A 340 3.39 -20.86 4.12
C VAL A 340 3.44 -19.87 5.28
N SER A 341 2.32 -19.59 5.92
CA SER A 341 2.24 -18.61 7.02
C SER A 341 2.48 -19.22 8.40
N GLY A 342 2.39 -20.55 8.56
CA GLY A 342 2.33 -21.18 9.89
C GLY A 342 1.09 -20.70 10.67
N GLU A 343 1.15 -20.65 12.02
CA GLU A 343 0.08 -20.14 12.90
C GLU A 343 -0.21 -18.63 12.78
N ASN A 344 0.20 -17.97 11.69
CA ASN A 344 -0.08 -16.55 11.45
C ASN A 344 -1.57 -16.32 11.16
N GLY A 345 -2.35 -16.03 12.20
CA GLY A 345 -3.80 -15.83 12.16
C GLY A 345 -4.32 -14.67 11.29
N ASN A 346 -3.45 -13.78 10.78
CA ASN A 346 -3.89 -12.59 10.04
C ASN A 346 -4.60 -12.95 8.72
N LEU A 347 -4.09 -13.92 7.94
CA LEU A 347 -4.69 -14.30 6.65
C LEU A 347 -6.11 -14.87 6.80
N ARG A 348 -6.36 -15.64 7.87
CA ARG A 348 -7.68 -16.19 8.21
C ARG A 348 -8.71 -15.10 8.51
N GLY A 349 -8.28 -14.02 9.16
CA GLY A 349 -9.10 -12.82 9.38
C GLY A 349 -9.54 -12.21 8.06
N TYR A 350 -8.58 -11.86 7.20
CA TYR A 350 -8.84 -11.26 5.88
C TYR A 350 -9.78 -12.09 4.99
N VAL A 351 -9.65 -13.41 5.01
CA VAL A 351 -10.55 -14.31 4.26
C VAL A 351 -11.97 -14.24 4.82
N PHE A 352 -12.12 -14.14 6.13
CA PHE A 352 -13.43 -13.98 6.76
C PHE A 352 -14.06 -12.65 6.39
N GLU A 353 -13.29 -11.56 6.34
CA GLU A 353 -13.75 -10.24 5.87
C GLU A 353 -14.21 -10.30 4.39
N LEU A 354 -13.46 -10.97 3.51
CA LEU A 354 -13.85 -11.17 2.11
C LEU A 354 -15.11 -12.02 1.97
N PHE A 355 -15.23 -13.07 2.78
CA PHE A 355 -16.44 -13.87 2.80
C PHE A 355 -17.64 -13.01 3.22
N VAL A 356 -17.54 -12.29 4.34
CA VAL A 356 -18.64 -11.44 4.85
C VAL A 356 -19.01 -10.37 3.83
N SER A 357 -18.04 -9.61 3.30
CA SER A 357 -18.31 -8.59 2.28
C SER A 357 -18.97 -9.15 1.02
N SER A 358 -18.65 -10.37 0.60
CA SER A 358 -19.31 -10.98 -0.56
C SER A 358 -20.74 -11.48 -0.29
N GLN A 359 -21.07 -11.78 0.97
CA GLN A 359 -22.32 -12.44 1.33
C GLN A 359 -23.30 -11.52 2.05
N ILE A 360 -22.85 -10.37 2.57
CA ILE A 360 -23.65 -9.53 3.47
C ILE A 360 -24.95 -9.03 2.85
N SER A 361 -24.95 -8.76 1.54
CA SER A 361 -26.15 -8.36 0.81
C SER A 361 -27.24 -9.43 0.73
N ASN A 362 -26.89 -10.72 0.91
CA ASN A 362 -27.88 -11.80 0.98
C ASN A 362 -28.76 -11.72 2.24
N PHE A 363 -28.33 -10.96 3.27
CA PHE A 363 -29.05 -10.79 4.54
C PHE A 363 -29.66 -9.41 4.69
N TYR A 364 -28.96 -8.38 4.24
CA TYR A 364 -29.32 -6.98 4.53
C TYR A 364 -29.64 -6.16 3.27
N GLY A 365 -29.73 -6.81 2.10
CA GLY A 365 -30.08 -6.16 0.84
C GLY A 365 -28.88 -5.56 0.10
N LEU A 366 -29.17 -4.96 -1.06
CA LEU A 366 -28.16 -4.38 -1.94
C LEU A 366 -27.69 -3.02 -1.40
N GLY A 367 -26.42 -2.74 -1.57
CA GLY A 367 -25.81 -1.48 -1.15
C GLY A 367 -24.34 -1.40 -1.56
N ASN A 368 -23.70 -0.30 -1.18
CA ASN A 368 -22.26 -0.13 -1.39
C ASN A 368 -21.51 -0.87 -0.28
N ILE A 369 -20.55 -1.70 -0.67
CA ILE A 369 -19.76 -2.52 0.26
C ILE A 369 -18.34 -2.00 0.29
N TYR A 370 -17.84 -1.76 1.49
CA TYR A 370 -16.48 -1.31 1.78
C TYR A 370 -15.80 -2.34 2.67
N ILE A 371 -14.50 -2.56 2.45
CA ILE A 371 -13.65 -3.41 3.28
C ILE A 371 -12.56 -2.53 3.89
N ASN A 372 -12.26 -2.72 5.17
CA ASN A 372 -11.24 -1.99 5.94
C ASN A 372 -11.44 -0.47 5.91
N ARG A 373 -12.70 -0.02 6.04
CA ARG A 373 -13.04 1.40 5.96
C ARG A 373 -12.55 2.14 7.20
N GLU A 374 -11.73 3.16 6.95
CA GLU A 374 -11.22 4.06 7.98
C GLU A 374 -12.22 5.18 8.32
N TYR A 375 -12.22 5.58 9.58
CA TYR A 375 -13.02 6.67 10.13
C TYR A 375 -12.14 7.58 10.97
N LYS A 376 -12.16 8.88 10.64
CA LYS A 376 -11.37 9.91 11.33
C LYS A 376 -12.30 10.99 11.89
N ILE A 377 -12.25 11.22 13.19
CA ILE A 377 -13.03 12.28 13.85
C ILE A 377 -12.30 12.81 15.09
N ASN A 378 -12.20 14.14 15.23
CA ASN A 378 -11.57 14.79 16.38
C ASN A 378 -10.16 14.26 16.73
N GLY A 379 -9.34 14.00 15.71
CA GLY A 379 -8.00 13.44 15.88
C GLY A 379 -7.95 11.97 16.29
N LYS A 380 -9.10 11.30 16.45
CA LYS A 380 -9.20 9.85 16.68
C LYS A 380 -9.39 9.11 15.38
N HIS A 381 -8.96 7.85 15.38
CA HIS A 381 -9.01 6.96 14.23
C HIS A 381 -9.62 5.61 14.63
N ALA A 382 -10.50 5.08 13.79
CA ALA A 382 -11.00 3.71 13.87
C ALA A 382 -11.11 3.12 12.47
N GLU A 383 -11.10 1.80 12.37
CA GLU A 383 -11.28 1.04 11.14
C GLU A 383 -12.43 0.06 11.36
N ALA A 384 -13.23 -0.19 10.32
CA ALA A 384 -14.22 -1.26 10.29
C ALA A 384 -13.91 -2.25 9.18
N ASP A 385 -13.95 -3.54 9.53
CA ASP A 385 -13.54 -4.60 8.63
C ASP A 385 -14.47 -4.72 7.40
N VAL A 386 -15.80 -4.68 7.59
CA VAL A 386 -16.78 -4.65 6.49
C VAL A 386 -17.88 -3.63 6.77
N VAL A 387 -18.23 -2.83 5.77
CA VAL A 387 -19.33 -1.85 5.84
C VAL A 387 -20.26 -2.02 4.65
N LEU A 388 -21.56 -2.21 4.90
CA LEU A 388 -22.61 -2.18 3.88
C LEU A 388 -23.46 -0.92 4.10
N GLU A 389 -23.45 0.00 3.13
CA GLU A 389 -24.36 1.15 3.09
C GLU A 389 -25.49 0.89 2.09
N SER A 390 -26.70 0.66 2.59
CA SER A 390 -27.92 0.55 1.80
C SER A 390 -28.62 1.93 1.66
N SER A 391 -29.85 1.95 1.16
CA SER A 391 -30.67 3.18 1.11
C SER A 391 -30.97 3.71 2.51
N ASP A 392 -31.32 2.83 3.44
CA ASP A 392 -31.90 3.19 4.74
C ASP A 392 -30.98 2.85 5.91
N ASP A 393 -30.01 1.95 5.71
CA ASP A 393 -29.21 1.37 6.78
C ASP A 393 -27.71 1.38 6.46
N ILE A 394 -26.89 1.46 7.51
CA ILE A 394 -25.44 1.33 7.49
C ILE A 394 -25.06 0.21 8.46
N TYR A 395 -24.58 -0.90 7.92
CA TYR A 395 -24.12 -2.04 8.71
C TYR A 395 -22.60 -2.03 8.81
N ILE A 396 -22.07 -1.95 10.03
CA ILE A 396 -20.64 -1.87 10.34
C ILE A 396 -20.27 -3.15 11.07
N ILE A 397 -19.50 -4.02 10.42
CA ILE A 397 -19.24 -5.38 10.88
C ILE A 397 -17.76 -5.55 11.15
N GLU A 398 -17.44 -5.77 12.41
CA GLU A 398 -16.13 -6.23 12.86
C GLU A 398 -16.08 -7.76 12.74
N CYS A 399 -15.09 -8.28 12.03
CA CYS A 399 -14.89 -9.69 11.73
C CYS A 399 -13.66 -10.22 12.47
N LYS A 400 -13.83 -11.31 13.23
CA LYS A 400 -12.72 -11.97 13.92
C LYS A 400 -12.74 -13.48 13.68
N ASN A 401 -11.72 -13.97 12.99
CA ASN A 401 -11.55 -15.39 12.75
C ASN A 401 -10.57 -16.02 13.75
N VAL A 402 -11.05 -16.30 14.96
CA VAL A 402 -10.25 -16.79 16.09
C VAL A 402 -11.04 -17.83 16.88
N LYS A 403 -10.34 -18.78 17.50
CA LYS A 403 -10.98 -19.80 18.36
C LYS A 403 -11.65 -19.18 19.59
N VAL A 404 -10.94 -18.23 20.20
CA VAL A 404 -11.43 -17.43 21.33
C VAL A 404 -11.00 -15.98 21.09
N LEU A 405 -11.93 -15.03 21.23
CA LEU A 405 -11.61 -13.61 21.10
C LEU A 405 -10.88 -13.10 22.36
N PRO A 406 -9.68 -12.50 22.22
CA PRO A 406 -8.99 -11.88 23.35
C PRO A 406 -9.79 -10.73 23.98
N SER A 407 -9.75 -10.61 25.31
CA SER A 407 -10.49 -9.58 26.05
C SER A 407 -10.06 -8.15 25.66
N THR A 408 -8.82 -7.99 25.20
CA THR A 408 -8.24 -6.72 24.74
C THR A 408 -8.90 -6.23 23.45
N GLU A 409 -9.08 -7.10 22.45
CA GLU A 409 -9.76 -6.76 21.19
C GLU A 409 -11.24 -6.41 21.42
N LEU A 410 -11.91 -7.16 22.29
CA LEU A 410 -13.28 -6.83 22.71
C LEU A 410 -13.36 -5.42 23.32
N THR A 411 -12.42 -5.11 24.23
CA THR A 411 -12.35 -3.81 24.88
C THR A 411 -12.15 -2.70 23.87
N ARG A 412 -11.27 -2.92 22.88
CA ARG A 412 -10.99 -1.98 21.80
C ARG A 412 -12.22 -1.73 20.94
N TRP A 413 -12.95 -2.77 20.57
CA TRP A 413 -14.19 -2.62 19.79
C TRP A 413 -15.23 -1.78 20.54
N MET A 414 -15.50 -2.08 21.81
CA MET A 414 -16.50 -1.37 22.64
C MET A 414 -16.10 0.07 22.98
N LYS A 415 -14.84 0.30 23.38
CA LYS A 415 -14.39 1.59 23.93
C LYS A 415 -13.81 2.54 22.89
N GLU A 416 -13.34 2.03 21.77
CA GLU A 416 -12.69 2.83 20.73
C GLU A 416 -13.47 2.79 19.42
N ARG A 417 -13.61 1.61 18.79
CA ARG A 417 -14.14 1.53 17.42
C ARG A 417 -15.59 1.99 17.33
N VAL A 418 -16.50 1.38 18.10
CA VAL A 418 -17.93 1.75 18.07
C VAL A 418 -18.15 3.24 18.39
N PRO A 419 -17.59 3.81 19.49
CA PRO A 419 -17.78 5.22 19.80
C PRO A 419 -17.21 6.18 18.75
N ILE A 420 -16.04 5.88 18.18
CA ILE A 420 -15.40 6.74 17.15
C ILE A 420 -16.26 6.74 15.88
N ILE A 421 -16.66 5.56 15.40
CA ILE A 421 -17.43 5.44 14.16
C ILE A 421 -18.83 6.05 14.33
N ASN A 422 -19.50 5.81 15.46
CA ASN A 422 -20.79 6.44 15.73
C ASN A 422 -20.67 7.98 15.81
N SER A 423 -19.58 8.51 16.41
CA SER A 423 -19.31 9.95 16.43
C SER A 423 -19.07 10.53 15.04
N TYR A 424 -18.41 9.78 14.16
CA TYR A 424 -18.23 10.15 12.76
C TYR A 424 -19.57 10.27 12.05
N TYR A 425 -20.43 9.25 12.17
CA TYR A 425 -21.73 9.25 11.48
C TYR A 425 -22.73 10.25 12.06
N LYS A 426 -22.65 10.62 13.35
CA LYS A 426 -23.47 11.73 13.88
C LYS A 426 -23.34 13.04 13.10
N ILE A 427 -22.20 13.25 12.43
CA ILE A 427 -21.91 14.45 11.65
C ILE A 427 -22.08 14.18 10.15
N ASN A 428 -21.68 13.00 9.67
CA ASN A 428 -21.59 12.70 8.25
C ASN A 428 -22.80 11.91 7.68
N ASN A 429 -23.70 11.43 8.53
CA ASN A 429 -24.92 10.71 8.10
C ASN A 429 -26.06 11.69 7.76
N LEU A 430 -25.88 12.45 6.67
CA LEU A 430 -26.83 13.48 6.22
C LEU A 430 -28.21 12.90 5.85
N GLU A 431 -28.22 11.67 5.35
CA GLU A 431 -29.43 10.94 4.94
C GLU A 431 -30.16 10.30 6.13
N LYS A 432 -29.62 10.43 7.35
CA LYS A 432 -30.20 9.88 8.60
C LYS A 432 -30.48 8.38 8.54
N LYS A 433 -29.60 7.63 7.88
CA LYS A 433 -29.66 6.16 7.84
C LYS A 433 -29.56 5.56 9.25
N ASN A 434 -30.18 4.41 9.48
CA ASN A 434 -29.95 3.67 10.72
C ASN A 434 -28.54 3.09 10.72
N ILE A 435 -27.89 3.08 11.88
CA ILE A 435 -26.50 2.66 12.01
C ILE A 435 -26.46 1.45 12.93
N HIS A 436 -25.92 0.34 12.44
CA HIS A 436 -25.85 -0.93 13.14
C HIS A 436 -24.39 -1.34 13.29
N HIS A 437 -23.95 -1.57 14.53
CA HIS A 437 -22.63 -2.10 14.83
C HIS A 437 -22.70 -3.58 15.18
N TYR A 438 -21.99 -4.41 14.44
CA TYR A 438 -21.93 -5.85 14.67
C TYR A 438 -20.51 -6.32 14.95
N LEU A 439 -20.37 -7.21 15.94
CA LEU A 439 -19.15 -7.99 16.17
C LEU A 439 -19.41 -9.47 15.84
N TRP A 440 -18.77 -9.98 14.80
CA TRP A 440 -18.88 -11.36 14.37
C TRP A 440 -17.57 -12.11 14.64
N VAL A 441 -17.64 -13.15 15.45
CA VAL A 441 -16.49 -14.00 15.80
C VAL A 441 -16.78 -15.43 15.38
N THR A 442 -15.87 -16.04 14.64
CA THR A 442 -16.03 -17.44 14.18
C THR A 442 -15.93 -18.44 15.32
N GLY A 443 -15.22 -18.10 16.40
CA GLY A 443 -15.16 -18.87 17.65
C GLY A 443 -15.88 -18.20 18.81
N ASN A 444 -15.42 -18.48 20.02
CA ASN A 444 -16.10 -18.13 21.27
C ASN A 444 -15.53 -16.85 21.90
N VAL A 445 -16.22 -16.36 22.94
CA VAL A 445 -15.78 -15.27 23.82
C VAL A 445 -15.78 -15.78 25.26
N TYR A 446 -15.00 -15.16 26.16
CA TYR A 446 -15.00 -15.55 27.57
C TYR A 446 -16.33 -15.22 28.27
N ASN A 447 -16.71 -16.04 29.24
CA ASN A 447 -17.90 -15.80 30.07
C ASN A 447 -17.89 -14.42 30.76
N LYS A 448 -16.72 -13.95 31.20
CA LYS A 448 -16.53 -12.60 31.77
C LYS A 448 -16.87 -11.49 30.77
N ASP A 449 -16.63 -11.73 29.49
CA ASP A 449 -16.75 -10.76 28.41
C ASP A 449 -18.16 -10.67 27.83
N LEU A 450 -18.93 -11.78 27.85
CA LEU A 450 -20.35 -11.76 27.54
C LEU A 450 -21.11 -10.77 28.42
N LYS A 451 -20.88 -10.82 29.73
CA LYS A 451 -21.50 -9.87 30.67
C LYS A 451 -21.13 -8.41 30.37
N ARG A 452 -19.91 -8.17 29.90
CA ARG A 452 -19.43 -6.83 29.52
C ARG A 452 -20.11 -6.33 28.25
N LEU A 453 -20.29 -7.20 27.26
CA LEU A 453 -21.03 -6.92 26.04
C LEU A 453 -22.51 -6.63 26.31
N ASP A 454 -23.17 -7.46 27.12
CA ASP A 454 -24.58 -7.24 27.50
C ASP A 454 -24.74 -5.90 28.22
N SER A 455 -23.82 -5.59 29.15
CA SER A 455 -23.79 -4.30 29.83
C SER A 455 -23.56 -3.14 28.86
N PHE A 456 -22.66 -3.30 27.89
CA PHE A 456 -22.40 -2.29 26.87
C PHE A 456 -23.64 -2.03 26.00
N LYS A 457 -24.31 -3.07 25.51
CA LYS A 457 -25.55 -2.97 24.73
C LYS A 457 -26.67 -2.28 25.55
N ASN A 458 -26.84 -2.69 26.81
CA ASN A 458 -27.88 -2.13 27.68
C ASN A 458 -27.63 -0.67 28.09
N ASN A 459 -26.38 -0.26 28.25
CA ASN A 459 -26.01 1.11 28.63
C ASN A 459 -26.02 2.08 27.45
N ASN A 460 -25.95 1.59 26.21
CA ASN A 460 -25.88 2.40 24.99
C ASN A 460 -27.12 2.20 24.11
N LYS A 461 -28.33 2.31 24.68
CA LYS A 461 -29.60 2.07 23.95
C LYS A 461 -29.84 2.94 22.71
N ASN A 462 -29.09 4.03 22.58
CA ASN A 462 -29.12 4.94 21.44
C ASN A 462 -28.14 4.55 20.32
N ILE A 463 -27.36 3.50 20.50
CA ILE A 463 -26.46 2.93 19.50
C ILE A 463 -26.93 1.49 19.26
N ASP A 464 -27.30 1.16 18.04
CA ASP A 464 -27.65 -0.22 17.74
C ASP A 464 -26.37 -1.07 17.64
N VAL A 465 -26.22 -1.99 18.58
CA VAL A 465 -25.05 -2.85 18.74
C VAL A 465 -25.52 -4.28 18.94
N ASP A 466 -24.97 -5.20 18.17
CA ASP A 466 -25.17 -6.64 18.39
C ASP A 466 -23.92 -7.46 18.11
N TYR A 467 -23.98 -8.74 18.43
CA TYR A 467 -22.84 -9.64 18.30
C TYR A 467 -23.25 -11.09 18.09
N LEU A 468 -22.45 -11.81 17.31
CA LEU A 468 -22.64 -13.21 16.98
C LEU A 468 -21.31 -13.95 17.13
N PHE A 469 -21.34 -15.05 17.89
CA PHE A 469 -20.16 -15.86 18.20
C PHE A 469 -20.46 -17.33 17.93
N GLY A 470 -19.49 -18.06 17.40
CA GLY A 470 -19.54 -19.52 17.23
C GLY A 470 -20.86 -20.01 16.64
N GLU A 471 -21.62 -20.77 17.43
CA GLU A 471 -22.90 -21.36 17.01
C GLU A 471 -23.94 -20.32 16.59
N HIS A 472 -24.01 -19.17 17.26
CA HIS A 472 -24.98 -18.13 16.89
C HIS A 472 -24.67 -17.52 15.51
N LEU A 473 -23.40 -17.46 15.15
CA LEU A 473 -22.98 -17.03 13.82
C LEU A 473 -23.26 -18.11 12.76
N ASP A 474 -23.05 -19.39 13.09
CA ASP A 474 -23.48 -20.52 12.25
C ASP A 474 -24.98 -20.45 11.97
N ASP A 475 -25.81 -20.27 13.01
CA ASP A 475 -27.27 -20.15 12.91
C ASP A 475 -27.70 -18.97 12.04
N PHE A 476 -27.01 -17.83 12.17
CA PHE A 476 -27.26 -16.66 11.34
C PHE A 476 -27.04 -16.99 9.86
N PHE A 477 -25.90 -17.59 9.50
CA PHE A 477 -25.64 -17.97 8.11
C PHE A 477 -26.57 -19.10 7.64
N TYR A 478 -27.00 -20.01 8.52
CA TYR A 478 -27.91 -21.11 8.20
C TYR A 478 -29.26 -20.64 7.66
N LYS A 479 -29.70 -19.42 8.01
CA LYS A 479 -30.89 -18.75 7.42
C LYS A 479 -30.81 -18.69 5.88
N LYS A 480 -29.60 -18.73 5.30
CA LYS A 480 -29.34 -18.83 3.87
C LYS A 480 -28.44 -20.05 3.61
N LYS A 481 -29.05 -21.24 3.48
CA LYS A 481 -28.34 -22.53 3.36
C LYS A 481 -27.14 -22.55 2.40
N ARG A 482 -27.24 -21.86 1.25
CA ARG A 482 -26.12 -21.73 0.29
C ARG A 482 -24.92 -20.98 0.89
N VAL A 483 -25.19 -19.88 1.59
CA VAL A 483 -24.18 -19.08 2.29
C VAL A 483 -23.56 -19.87 3.43
N PHE A 484 -24.36 -20.57 4.23
CA PHE A 484 -23.86 -21.42 5.30
C PHE A 484 -22.92 -22.53 4.81
N ASN A 485 -23.30 -23.22 3.73
CA ASN A 485 -22.45 -24.25 3.15
C ASN A 485 -21.11 -23.68 2.68
N LEU A 486 -21.13 -22.47 2.08
CA LEU A 486 -19.92 -21.75 1.70
C LEU A 486 -19.08 -21.35 2.93
N TYR A 487 -19.73 -20.80 3.97
CA TYR A 487 -19.09 -20.39 5.23
C TYR A 487 -18.33 -21.56 5.87
N ARG A 488 -19.02 -22.69 6.10
CA ARG A 488 -18.44 -23.89 6.71
C ARG A 488 -17.30 -24.47 5.87
N LYS A 489 -17.36 -24.29 4.55
CA LYS A 489 -16.34 -24.78 3.61
C LYS A 489 -15.11 -23.88 3.58
N VAL A 490 -15.28 -22.56 3.44
CA VAL A 490 -14.19 -21.59 3.23
C VAL A 490 -13.55 -21.18 4.54
N ILE A 491 -14.34 -20.84 5.55
CA ILE A 491 -13.85 -20.31 6.82
C ILE A 491 -13.43 -21.43 7.77
N SER A 492 -14.11 -22.58 7.68
CA SER A 492 -13.88 -23.75 8.53
C SER A 492 -13.69 -23.40 10.02
N PRO A 493 -14.70 -22.79 10.67
CA PRO A 493 -14.58 -22.35 12.06
C PRO A 493 -14.20 -23.49 13.00
N ASP A 494 -13.15 -23.28 13.80
CA ASP A 494 -12.65 -24.25 14.77
C ASP A 494 -13.08 -23.84 16.18
N TYR A 495 -14.32 -24.17 16.54
CA TYR A 495 -14.88 -23.97 17.89
C TYR A 495 -15.62 -25.21 18.36
N LYS A 496 -15.65 -25.44 19.68
CA LYS A 496 -16.43 -26.52 20.28
C LYS A 496 -17.84 -26.03 20.57
N LYS A 497 -18.82 -26.68 19.93
CA LYS A 497 -20.25 -26.39 20.11
C LYS A 497 -20.66 -26.53 21.58
N GLY A 498 -21.38 -25.53 22.09
CA GLY A 498 -21.86 -25.50 23.49
C GLY A 498 -20.78 -25.34 24.57
N VAL A 499 -19.52 -25.08 24.21
CA VAL A 499 -18.42 -24.90 25.18
C VAL A 499 -17.99 -23.43 25.19
N MET A 500 -18.18 -22.75 26.32
CA MET A 500 -17.64 -21.41 26.54
C MET A 500 -16.34 -21.48 27.35
N PRO A 501 -15.30 -20.73 26.96
CA PRO A 501 -14.06 -20.68 27.71
C PRO A 501 -14.25 -19.88 29.01
N ASP A 502 -13.75 -20.44 30.12
CA ASP A 502 -13.92 -19.85 31.45
C ASP A 502 -12.76 -18.93 31.87
N PHE A 503 -11.56 -19.16 31.35
CA PHE A 503 -10.36 -18.37 31.69
C PHE A 503 -9.51 -18.09 30.46
N GLU A 504 -8.92 -16.90 30.45
CA GLU A 504 -7.90 -16.50 29.48
C GLU A 504 -6.64 -17.27 29.85
N LEU A 505 -6.23 -18.23 29.02
CA LEU A 505 -4.89 -18.79 29.13
C LEU A 505 -3.95 -17.62 28.82
N GLU A 506 -3.21 -17.16 29.81
CA GLU A 506 -2.00 -16.39 29.52
C GLU A 506 -1.13 -17.33 28.70
N ASP A 507 -1.01 -17.07 27.39
CA ASP A 507 0.02 -17.66 26.54
C ASP A 507 1.38 -17.09 26.99
N ASP A 508 1.78 -17.46 28.21
CA ASP A 508 3.06 -17.19 28.84
C ASP A 508 3.82 -18.51 28.97
N PHE A 509 3.87 -19.32 27.90
CA PHE A 509 4.85 -20.40 27.78
C PHE A 509 5.26 -20.65 26.31
N PHE A 510 6.50 -20.22 26.03
CA PHE A 510 7.44 -20.52 24.92
C PHE A 510 7.62 -19.50 23.80
#